data_AF-A0A5B1LNI1-F1
#
_entry.id   AF-A0A5B1LNI1-F1
#
_cell.length_a   1.000
_cell.length_b   1.000
_cell.length_c   1.000
_cell.angle_alpha   90.00
_cell.angle_beta   90.00
_cell.angle_gamma   90.00
#
_symmetry.space_group_name_H-M   'P 1'
#
loop_
_entity.id
_entity.type
_entity.pdbx_description
1 polymer ?
#
loop_
_entity_poly.entity_id
_entity_poly.type
_entity_poly.pdbx_seq_one_letter_code
_entity_poly.pdbx_strand_id
1 'polypeptide(L)'
;MPTDDSAEMQAETRAAMQARRLLARAAETIEVDPAAPLTLAGLPEPQPRRWPVLAAAAAVVLLIGGGFLVSRQLGDDPSPAPAPAIDHTTDAVPADQLPGLIGLTQEEATRLLEERGLAVQVTKQPEGCNVPDTVVGSTPPVGAHVDAGDTVTIRVIRPQQVIDCVGDVPWHYIWDIVRYARGIGDAPESLAEASVDDDVLERIAAMLDQSWPQDASPFVAARWPSGSDICGGGRDTFSGDLRFWVEIPIDGPFCPAQYVDVELGSRGIDAVRFWEPTTITTDELEPTLERLTSAQQFVKWARGTGPAPAFADRVRVMFLGGGAFGSTGWVDDPEGRGYYSGCSGLGFPNCGLDPVAMIYNYKGVVVPTRGRSVCADGGEVPKRFAEAPEDVVRLEEPEPADCEHAWAVELWIDADGVIYGVNQAGAFLQY
;
A
#
# COMPACT_ATOMS: atom_id res chain seq x y z
N MET A 1 1.99 14.57 61.91
CA MET A 1 1.85 13.21 61.35
C MET A 1 2.50 13.23 59.98
N PRO A 2 3.71 12.69 59.80
CA PRO A 2 4.33 12.56 58.49
C PRO A 2 3.72 11.38 57.74
N THR A 3 3.69 11.50 56.42
CA THR A 3 2.87 10.78 55.44
C THR A 3 3.44 9.42 55.02
N ASP A 4 2.54 8.55 54.56
CA ASP A 4 2.70 7.16 54.12
C ASP A 4 3.77 6.97 53.00
N ASP A 5 4.02 7.99 52.19
CA ASP A 5 4.97 7.95 51.05
C ASP A 5 6.42 7.63 51.43
N SER A 6 6.83 7.94 52.67
CA SER A 6 8.23 7.73 53.09
C SER A 6 8.55 6.26 53.33
N ALA A 7 7.55 5.43 53.65
CA ALA A 7 7.73 4.01 53.89
C ALA A 7 7.83 3.22 52.57
N GLU A 8 7.03 3.60 51.57
CA GLU A 8 7.00 2.98 50.25
C GLU A 8 8.31 3.23 49.47
N MET A 9 8.79 4.49 49.47
CA MET A 9 10.07 4.86 48.84
C MET A 9 11.27 4.13 49.48
N GLN A 10 11.22 3.86 50.79
CA GLN A 10 12.26 3.09 51.49
C GLN A 10 12.18 1.58 51.21
N ALA A 11 11.02 1.06 50.83
CA ALA A 11 10.84 -0.34 50.45
C ALA A 11 11.37 -0.58 49.02
N GLU A 12 11.06 0.31 48.07
CA GLU A 12 11.59 0.26 46.71
C GLU A 12 13.12 0.39 46.67
N THR A 13 13.67 1.31 47.46
CA THR A 13 15.13 1.49 47.56
C THR A 13 15.82 0.24 48.10
N ARG A 14 15.20 -0.47 49.05
CA ARG A 14 15.70 -1.74 49.58
C ARG A 14 15.65 -2.86 48.54
N ALA A 15 14.56 -2.97 47.79
CA ALA A 15 14.42 -3.94 46.71
C ALA A 15 15.47 -3.73 45.60
N ALA A 16 15.68 -2.48 45.18
CA ALA A 16 16.69 -2.12 44.18
C ALA A 16 18.13 -2.46 44.64
N MET A 17 18.46 -2.20 45.91
CA MET A 17 19.76 -2.59 46.46
C MET A 17 19.94 -4.11 46.56
N GLN A 18 18.87 -4.84 46.85
CA GLN A 18 18.90 -6.29 46.93
C GLN A 18 19.08 -6.93 45.54
N ALA A 19 18.42 -6.39 44.52
CA ALA A 19 18.61 -6.80 43.13
C ALA A 19 20.05 -6.56 42.64
N ARG A 20 20.64 -5.40 42.95
CA ARG A 20 22.05 -5.10 42.61
C ARG A 20 23.04 -6.06 43.29
N ARG A 21 22.78 -6.47 44.53
CA ARG A 21 23.61 -7.46 45.23
C ARG A 21 23.51 -8.86 44.63
N LEU A 22 22.33 -9.25 44.15
CA LEU A 22 22.14 -10.54 43.48
C LEU A 22 22.84 -10.57 42.12
N LEU A 23 22.76 -9.48 41.35
CA LEU A 23 23.50 -9.34 40.09
C LEU A 23 25.02 -9.35 40.31
N ALA A 24 25.52 -8.69 41.36
CA ALA A 24 26.94 -8.71 41.70
C ALA A 24 27.44 -10.13 42.05
N ARG A 25 26.64 -10.93 42.78
CA ARG A 25 26.96 -12.34 43.06
C ARG A 25 26.89 -13.22 41.81
N ALA A 26 25.94 -12.98 40.91
CA ALA A 26 25.85 -13.71 39.66
C ALA A 26 27.08 -13.45 38.76
N ALA A 27 27.55 -12.20 38.71
CA ALA A 27 28.78 -11.84 37.99
C ALA A 27 30.04 -12.51 38.55
N GLU A 28 30.07 -12.82 39.85
CA GLU A 28 31.18 -13.52 40.51
C GLU A 28 31.26 -15.02 40.15
N THR A 29 30.18 -15.59 39.58
CA THR A 29 30.12 -17.00 39.15
C THR A 29 30.43 -17.20 37.65
N ILE A 30 30.71 -16.12 36.91
CA ILE A 30 31.08 -16.20 35.50
C ILE A 30 32.61 -16.14 35.42
N GLU A 31 33.23 -17.29 35.14
CA GLU A 31 34.65 -17.33 34.76
C GLU A 31 34.82 -16.71 33.37
N VAL A 32 35.25 -15.46 33.34
CA VAL A 32 35.69 -14.78 32.12
C VAL A 32 37.18 -15.03 31.97
N ASP A 33 37.57 -15.73 30.90
CA ASP A 33 38.97 -15.97 30.56
C ASP A 33 39.67 -14.60 30.37
N PRO A 34 40.76 -14.29 31.10
CA PRO A 34 41.37 -12.98 31.01
C PRO A 34 41.92 -12.76 29.59
N ALA A 35 41.45 -11.69 28.96
CA ALA A 35 41.93 -11.22 27.66
C ALA A 35 43.47 -11.18 27.65
N ALA A 36 44.06 -12.03 26.82
CA ALA A 36 45.49 -12.04 26.60
C ALA A 36 45.93 -10.68 26.02
N PRO A 37 47.03 -10.08 26.52
CA PRO A 37 47.53 -8.82 25.99
C PRO A 37 48.13 -9.03 24.59
N LEU A 38 47.75 -8.16 23.65
CA LEU A 38 48.42 -7.99 22.36
C LEU A 38 49.88 -7.59 22.59
N THR A 39 50.80 -8.54 22.47
CA THR A 39 52.25 -8.28 22.46
C THR A 39 52.82 -8.52 21.06
N LEU A 40 53.14 -7.41 20.40
CA LEU A 40 53.96 -7.35 19.19
C LEU A 40 55.43 -7.61 19.57
N ALA A 41 55.80 -8.84 19.93
CA ALA A 41 57.19 -9.23 20.18
C ALA A 41 57.34 -10.75 20.11
N GLY A 42 57.45 -11.27 18.89
CA GLY A 42 57.71 -12.68 18.62
C GLY A 42 58.60 -12.88 17.40
N LEU A 43 59.55 -11.97 17.16
CA LEU A 43 60.59 -12.17 16.16
C LEU A 43 61.75 -12.97 16.79
N PRO A 44 62.09 -14.16 16.27
CA PRO A 44 63.36 -14.80 16.60
C PRO A 44 64.53 -14.02 15.98
N GLU A 45 65.61 -13.87 16.75
CA GLU A 45 66.90 -13.33 16.31
C GLU A 45 67.58 -14.18 15.20
N PRO A 46 68.51 -13.61 14.41
CA PRO A 46 68.74 -14.02 13.03
C PRO A 46 69.68 -15.23 12.89
N GLN A 47 69.33 -16.17 12.02
CA GLN A 47 70.25 -17.18 11.48
C GLN A 47 70.53 -16.96 9.98
N PRO A 48 71.74 -17.30 9.50
CA PRO A 48 72.30 -16.69 8.32
C PRO A 48 71.76 -17.29 7.00
N ARG A 49 71.47 -16.37 6.06
CA ARG A 49 71.56 -16.50 4.60
C ARG A 49 71.19 -17.86 3.97
N ARG A 50 69.97 -17.94 3.45
CA ARG A 50 69.63 -18.69 2.22
C ARG A 50 68.71 -17.87 1.30
N TRP A 51 69.06 -16.60 1.09
CA TRP A 51 68.26 -15.71 0.25
C TRP A 51 68.06 -16.13 -1.23
N PRO A 52 68.96 -16.89 -1.89
CA PRO A 52 68.71 -17.24 -3.30
C PRO A 52 67.62 -18.32 -3.50
N VAL A 53 67.26 -19.10 -2.46
CA VAL A 53 66.23 -20.16 -2.59
C VAL A 53 64.81 -19.59 -2.41
N LEU A 54 64.65 -18.60 -1.52
CA LEU A 54 63.35 -17.93 -1.30
C LEU A 54 62.98 -16.98 -2.43
N ALA A 55 63.95 -16.33 -3.07
CA ALA A 55 63.71 -15.49 -4.25
C ALA A 55 63.21 -16.32 -5.46
N ALA A 56 63.73 -17.54 -5.65
CA ALA A 56 63.27 -18.44 -6.70
C ALA A 56 61.85 -18.97 -6.44
N ALA A 57 61.50 -19.28 -5.18
CA ALA A 57 60.16 -19.71 -4.81
C ALA A 57 59.11 -18.59 -4.96
N ALA A 58 59.45 -17.35 -4.60
CA ALA A 58 58.57 -16.19 -4.78
C ALA A 58 58.32 -15.87 -6.27
N ALA A 59 59.33 -16.06 -7.14
CA ALA A 59 59.16 -15.87 -8.58
C ALA A 59 58.22 -16.92 -9.20
N VAL A 60 58.28 -18.18 -8.75
CA VAL A 60 57.36 -19.24 -9.23
C VAL A 60 55.94 -19.00 -8.72
N VAL A 61 55.76 -18.56 -7.47
CA VAL A 61 54.42 -18.21 -6.93
C VAL A 61 53.85 -16.96 -7.60
N LEU A 62 54.67 -15.97 -7.99
CA LEU A 62 54.23 -14.81 -8.76
C LEU A 62 53.92 -15.15 -10.22
N LEU A 63 54.59 -16.14 -10.82
CA LEU A 63 54.26 -16.64 -12.17
C LEU A 63 52.98 -17.49 -12.18
N ILE A 64 52.75 -18.31 -11.15
CA ILE A 64 51.52 -19.10 -10.99
C ILE A 64 50.35 -18.21 -10.56
N GLY A 65 50.56 -17.28 -9.63
CA GLY A 65 49.55 -16.33 -9.15
C GLY A 65 49.24 -15.23 -10.18
N GLY A 66 50.23 -14.75 -10.92
CA GLY A 66 50.05 -13.83 -12.03
C GLY A 66 49.34 -14.48 -13.23
N GLY A 67 49.65 -15.74 -13.54
CA GLY A 67 48.92 -16.52 -14.54
C GLY A 67 47.47 -16.80 -14.15
N PHE A 68 47.19 -17.05 -12.87
CA PHE A 68 45.83 -17.26 -12.36
C PHE A 68 45.00 -15.97 -12.33
N LEU A 69 45.61 -14.81 -12.07
CA LEU A 69 44.94 -13.51 -12.15
C LEU A 69 44.69 -13.05 -13.59
N VAL A 70 45.60 -13.35 -14.53
CA VAL A 70 45.40 -13.05 -15.97
C VAL A 70 44.41 -14.03 -16.62
N SER A 71 44.35 -15.29 -16.17
CA SER A 71 43.38 -16.27 -16.66
C SER A 71 41.93 -15.99 -16.22
N ARG A 72 41.72 -15.23 -15.14
CA ARG A 72 40.37 -14.79 -14.74
C ARG A 72 39.89 -13.51 -15.44
N GLN A 73 40.77 -12.83 -16.18
CA GLN A 73 40.41 -11.65 -16.98
C GLN A 73 40.10 -11.96 -18.45
N LEU A 74 40.35 -13.20 -18.90
CA LEU A 74 40.09 -13.66 -20.27
C LEU A 74 39.24 -14.94 -20.28
N GLY A 75 38.54 -15.23 -19.17
CA GLY A 75 37.51 -16.27 -19.16
C GLY A 75 36.29 -15.75 -19.91
N ASP A 76 35.92 -16.46 -20.98
CA ASP A 76 34.60 -16.40 -21.60
C ASP A 76 33.55 -16.83 -20.56
N ASP A 77 33.20 -15.95 -19.63
CA ASP A 77 31.95 -16.08 -18.90
C ASP A 77 30.84 -15.98 -19.96
N PRO A 78 29.94 -16.98 -20.09
CA PRO A 78 28.75 -16.78 -20.90
C PRO A 78 28.05 -15.56 -20.32
N SER A 79 28.02 -14.48 -21.11
CA SER A 79 27.30 -13.27 -20.79
C SER A 79 25.98 -13.69 -20.15
N PRO A 80 25.64 -13.20 -18.94
CA PRO A 80 24.28 -13.34 -18.47
C PRO A 80 23.40 -12.92 -19.64
N ALA A 81 22.38 -13.73 -19.94
CA ALA A 81 21.45 -13.42 -21.02
C ALA A 81 21.12 -11.93 -20.86
N PRO A 82 21.36 -11.09 -21.88
CA PRO A 82 20.96 -9.69 -21.77
C PRO A 82 19.52 -9.70 -21.26
N ALA A 83 19.23 -8.86 -20.26
CA ALA A 83 17.85 -8.57 -19.88
C ALA A 83 17.04 -8.51 -21.19
N PRO A 84 15.86 -9.16 -21.27
CA PRO A 84 15.11 -9.22 -22.51
C PRO A 84 15.17 -7.84 -23.12
N ALA A 85 15.86 -7.74 -24.27
CA ALA A 85 15.95 -6.49 -24.97
C ALA A 85 14.50 -6.23 -25.36
N ILE A 86 13.80 -5.46 -24.53
CA ILE A 86 12.62 -4.77 -24.99
C ILE A 86 13.19 -3.95 -26.13
N ASP A 87 12.79 -4.37 -27.31
CA ASP A 87 13.08 -3.69 -28.53
C ASP A 87 12.57 -2.26 -28.35
N HIS A 88 13.47 -1.32 -28.04
CA HIS A 88 13.18 0.12 -28.04
C HIS A 88 12.79 0.63 -29.44
N THR A 89 12.57 -0.27 -30.41
CA THR A 89 11.94 0.02 -31.68
C THR A 89 10.40 0.03 -31.60
N THR A 90 9.85 0.39 -30.44
CA THR A 90 8.50 0.95 -30.33
C THR A 90 8.60 2.28 -29.57
N ASP A 91 8.56 3.37 -30.34
CA ASP A 91 8.35 4.77 -29.95
C ASP A 91 9.46 5.47 -29.14
N ALA A 92 10.50 5.93 -29.84
CA ALA A 92 11.31 7.03 -29.36
C ALA A 92 10.39 8.24 -29.06
N VAL A 93 10.27 8.62 -27.77
CA VAL A 93 9.51 9.80 -27.34
C VAL A 93 9.91 10.99 -28.23
N PRO A 94 8.95 11.63 -28.92
CA PRO A 94 9.22 12.77 -29.78
C PRO A 94 10.07 13.83 -29.05
N ALA A 95 11.00 14.45 -29.76
CA ALA A 95 11.94 15.41 -29.15
C ALA A 95 11.22 16.64 -28.54
N ASP A 96 10.01 16.92 -28.98
CA ASP A 96 9.10 17.95 -28.53
C ASP A 96 8.12 17.48 -27.44
N GLN A 97 8.33 16.29 -26.86
CA GLN A 97 7.57 15.75 -25.74
C GLN A 97 8.46 15.46 -24.54
N LEU A 98 7.92 15.71 -23.34
CA LEU A 98 8.63 15.44 -22.10
C LEU A 98 8.74 13.92 -21.86
N PRO A 99 9.94 13.34 -21.73
CA PRO A 99 10.11 11.93 -21.41
C PRO A 99 9.71 11.64 -19.95
N GLY A 100 9.45 10.38 -19.63
CA GLY A 100 9.15 9.99 -18.24
C GLY A 100 10.37 10.13 -17.34
N LEU A 101 10.22 10.88 -16.24
CA LEU A 101 11.33 11.19 -15.31
C LEU A 101 11.27 10.43 -13.99
N ILE A 102 10.16 9.75 -13.69
CA ILE A 102 9.91 9.12 -12.39
C ILE A 102 10.87 7.93 -12.16
N GLY A 103 11.50 7.87 -11.00
CA GLY A 103 12.50 6.84 -10.67
C GLY A 103 13.93 7.16 -11.15
N LEU A 104 14.13 8.22 -11.93
CA LEU A 104 15.47 8.79 -12.15
C LEU A 104 15.96 9.45 -10.85
N THR A 105 17.27 9.50 -10.68
CA THR A 105 17.89 10.40 -9.70
C THR A 105 17.77 11.85 -10.17
N GLN A 106 17.87 12.80 -9.25
CA GLN A 106 17.92 14.23 -9.57
C GLN A 106 18.99 14.53 -10.63
N GLU A 107 20.16 13.92 -10.52
CA GLU A 107 21.28 14.10 -11.46
C GLU A 107 20.96 13.52 -12.84
N GLU A 108 20.46 12.28 -12.90
CA GLU A 108 20.06 11.62 -14.15
C GLU A 108 18.99 12.43 -14.88
N ALA A 109 17.95 12.89 -14.17
CA ALA A 109 16.88 13.69 -14.74
C ALA A 109 17.37 15.07 -15.20
N THR A 110 18.23 15.72 -14.42
CA THR A 110 18.78 17.03 -14.81
C THR A 110 19.57 16.91 -16.12
N ARG A 111 20.47 15.92 -16.20
CA ARG A 111 21.24 15.64 -17.41
C ARG A 111 20.34 15.34 -18.61
N LEU A 112 19.33 14.48 -18.43
CA LEU A 112 18.40 14.09 -19.50
C LEU A 112 17.61 15.27 -20.07
N LEU A 113 17.24 16.24 -19.22
CA LEU A 113 16.51 17.44 -19.61
C LEU A 113 17.43 18.48 -20.25
N GLU A 114 18.62 18.69 -19.70
CA GLU A 114 19.63 19.60 -20.27
C GLU A 114 20.11 19.15 -21.65
N GLU A 115 20.29 17.83 -21.86
CA GLU A 115 20.61 17.25 -23.17
C GLU A 115 19.53 17.51 -24.22
N ARG A 116 18.27 17.69 -23.79
CA ARG A 116 17.14 18.10 -24.64
C ARG A 116 16.99 19.62 -24.77
N GLY A 117 17.87 20.40 -24.17
CA GLY A 117 17.84 21.86 -24.22
C GLY A 117 16.75 22.47 -23.32
N LEU A 118 16.28 21.75 -22.31
CA LEU A 118 15.28 22.23 -21.34
C LEU A 118 15.98 22.79 -20.09
N ALA A 119 15.37 23.78 -19.46
CA ALA A 119 15.80 24.30 -18.16
C ALA A 119 15.19 23.46 -17.03
N VAL A 120 15.94 23.28 -15.93
CA VAL A 120 15.51 22.41 -14.83
C VAL A 120 15.34 23.22 -13.55
N GLN A 121 14.17 23.09 -12.92
CA GLN A 121 13.89 23.59 -11.58
C GLN A 121 13.66 22.40 -10.65
N VAL A 122 14.29 22.40 -9.47
CA VAL A 122 14.15 21.29 -8.51
C VAL A 122 13.31 21.72 -7.31
N THR A 123 12.29 20.93 -6.97
CA THR A 123 11.49 21.07 -5.75
C THR A 123 11.71 19.85 -4.87
N LYS A 124 12.16 20.04 -3.62
CA LYS A 124 12.39 18.95 -2.66
C LYS A 124 11.22 18.78 -1.70
N GLN A 125 10.57 17.62 -1.72
CA GLN A 125 9.42 17.32 -0.84
C GLN A 125 9.77 16.29 0.24
N PRO A 126 9.22 16.41 1.46
CA PRO A 126 9.35 15.39 2.49
C PRO A 126 8.44 14.19 2.17
N GLU A 127 8.99 12.98 2.24
CA GLU A 127 8.27 11.75 1.87
C GLU A 127 8.75 10.55 2.72
N GLY A 128 8.63 10.67 4.04
CA GLY A 128 9.03 9.63 5.00
C GLY A 128 10.40 8.98 4.73
N CYS A 129 10.44 7.66 4.84
CA CYS A 129 11.63 6.82 4.61
C CYS A 129 11.87 6.44 3.15
N ASN A 130 11.35 7.22 2.20
CA ASN A 130 11.56 7.00 0.78
C ASN A 130 13.02 7.32 0.35
N VAL A 131 13.43 6.86 -0.84
CA VAL A 131 14.82 6.95 -1.33
C VAL A 131 15.15 8.41 -1.69
N PRO A 132 16.14 9.05 -1.02
CA PRO A 132 16.50 10.44 -1.28
C PRO A 132 16.96 10.71 -2.71
N ASP A 133 16.71 11.93 -3.17
CA ASP A 133 17.08 12.46 -4.49
C ASP A 133 16.48 11.67 -5.68
N THR A 134 15.51 10.79 -5.44
CA THR A 134 14.69 10.16 -6.48
C THR A 134 13.59 11.10 -6.95
N VAL A 135 13.39 11.18 -8.27
CA VAL A 135 12.32 11.94 -8.92
C VAL A 135 10.99 11.18 -8.79
N VAL A 136 9.99 11.86 -8.24
CA VAL A 136 8.63 11.32 -8.02
C VAL A 136 7.57 12.03 -8.87
N GLY A 137 7.97 13.00 -9.69
CA GLY A 137 7.11 13.61 -10.68
C GLY A 137 7.67 14.90 -11.26
N SER A 138 6.96 15.49 -12.23
CA SER A 138 7.37 16.72 -12.90
C SER A 138 6.20 17.64 -13.23
N THR A 139 6.51 18.88 -13.60
CA THR A 139 5.57 19.81 -14.23
C THR A 139 6.32 20.54 -15.34
N PRO A 140 5.89 20.48 -16.61
CA PRO A 140 4.77 19.71 -17.17
C PRO A 140 4.84 18.18 -16.90
N PRO A 141 3.73 17.43 -17.03
CA PRO A 141 3.72 15.98 -16.86
C PRO A 141 4.41 15.27 -18.04
N VAL A 142 4.67 13.98 -17.88
CA VAL A 142 5.18 13.11 -18.97
C VAL A 142 4.27 13.20 -20.21
N GLY A 143 4.88 13.19 -21.39
CA GLY A 143 4.20 13.30 -22.68
C GLY A 143 3.72 14.71 -23.04
N ALA A 144 3.80 15.68 -22.13
CA ALA A 144 3.46 17.07 -22.43
C ALA A 144 4.39 17.65 -23.51
N HIS A 145 3.82 18.50 -24.36
CA HIS A 145 4.61 19.23 -25.36
C HIS A 145 5.55 20.22 -24.66
N VAL A 146 6.81 20.27 -25.11
CA VAL A 146 7.84 21.16 -24.57
C VAL A 146 8.67 21.75 -25.71
N ASP A 147 8.95 23.05 -25.61
CA ASP A 147 9.83 23.77 -26.52
C ASP A 147 11.24 23.90 -25.94
N ALA A 148 12.24 24.10 -26.81
CA ALA A 148 13.60 24.35 -26.37
C ALA A 148 13.69 25.60 -25.46
N GLY A 149 14.30 25.45 -24.29
CA GLY A 149 14.40 26.48 -23.27
C GLY A 149 13.24 26.53 -22.26
N ASP A 150 12.20 25.71 -22.44
CA ASP A 150 11.13 25.58 -21.45
C ASP A 150 11.68 25.07 -20.11
N THR A 151 11.05 25.51 -19.02
CA THR A 151 11.44 25.10 -17.66
C THR A 151 10.59 23.94 -17.18
N VAL A 152 11.25 22.82 -16.89
CA VAL A 152 10.64 21.64 -16.26
C VAL A 152 10.95 21.66 -14.77
N THR A 153 9.90 21.66 -13.95
CA THR A 153 10.03 21.52 -12.50
C THR A 153 9.96 20.05 -12.11
N ILE A 154 11.06 19.47 -11.62
CA ILE A 154 11.09 18.11 -11.07
C ILE A 154 10.85 18.13 -9.55
N ARG A 155 10.03 17.21 -9.08
CA ARG A 155 9.79 16.95 -7.65
C ARG A 155 10.67 15.78 -7.23
N VAL A 156 11.51 16.00 -6.22
CA VAL A 156 12.45 15.00 -5.71
C VAL A 156 12.29 14.79 -4.22
N ILE A 157 12.55 13.56 -3.77
CA ILE A 157 12.51 13.21 -2.35
C ILE A 157 13.67 13.91 -1.64
N ARG A 158 13.34 14.65 -0.58
CA ARG A 158 14.35 15.32 0.24
C ARG A 158 15.14 14.30 1.07
N PRO A 159 16.48 14.43 1.19
CA PRO A 159 17.25 13.73 2.20
C PRO A 159 16.73 14.05 3.61
N GLN A 160 16.30 13.02 4.35
CA GLN A 160 15.81 13.20 5.71
C GLN A 160 16.93 13.02 6.73
N GLN A 161 16.98 13.89 7.75
CA GLN A 161 17.92 13.75 8.85
C GLN A 161 17.29 12.91 9.95
N VAL A 162 17.82 11.69 10.13
CA VAL A 162 17.55 10.77 11.25
C VAL A 162 16.05 10.54 11.49
N ILE A 163 15.43 9.77 10.59
CA ILE A 163 14.20 9.02 10.91
C ILE A 163 14.61 7.58 11.20
N ASP A 164 14.09 7.01 12.29
CA ASP A 164 14.15 5.57 12.52
C ASP A 164 13.16 4.91 11.58
N CYS A 165 13.65 4.41 10.45
CA CYS A 165 12.86 3.75 9.41
C CYS A 165 12.54 2.29 9.72
N VAL A 166 12.78 1.84 10.96
CA VAL A 166 12.50 0.46 11.37
C VAL A 166 10.99 0.21 11.34
N GLY A 167 10.57 -0.70 10.46
CA GLY A 167 9.16 -1.05 10.26
C GLY A 167 8.46 -0.24 9.15
N ASP A 168 9.17 0.68 8.49
CA ASP A 168 8.65 1.37 7.30
C ASP A 168 8.80 0.53 6.02
N VAL A 169 8.14 1.00 4.96
CA VAL A 169 8.24 0.43 3.61
C VAL A 169 9.71 0.39 3.14
N PRO A 170 10.22 -0.77 2.70
CA PRO A 170 11.57 -0.87 2.15
C PRO A 170 11.61 -0.35 0.71
N TRP A 171 11.55 0.98 0.57
CA TRP A 171 11.41 1.69 -0.71
C TRP A 171 12.47 1.36 -1.75
N HIS A 172 13.66 0.91 -1.34
CA HIS A 172 14.73 0.53 -2.27
C HIS A 172 14.30 -0.62 -3.19
N TYR A 173 13.61 -1.66 -2.68
CA TYR A 173 13.13 -2.76 -3.53
C TYR A 173 12.14 -2.26 -4.59
N ILE A 174 11.27 -1.32 -4.22
CA ILE A 174 10.28 -0.74 -5.14
C ILE A 174 11.00 0.02 -6.25
N TRP A 175 11.92 0.91 -5.88
CA TRP A 175 12.64 1.71 -6.86
C TRP A 175 13.57 0.89 -7.74
N ASP A 176 14.15 -0.21 -7.22
CA ASP A 176 14.94 -1.13 -8.05
C ASP A 176 14.05 -1.81 -9.10
N ILE A 177 12.85 -2.30 -8.72
CA ILE A 177 11.87 -2.87 -9.65
C ILE A 177 11.44 -1.83 -10.69
N VAL A 178 11.06 -0.62 -10.24
CA VAL A 178 10.61 0.47 -11.12
C VAL A 178 11.72 0.89 -12.09
N ARG A 179 12.95 1.04 -11.62
CA ARG A 179 14.09 1.42 -12.48
C ARG A 179 14.42 0.32 -13.49
N TYR A 180 14.39 -0.94 -13.07
CA TYR A 180 14.60 -2.07 -13.97
C TYR A 180 13.49 -2.17 -15.03
N ALA A 181 12.23 -2.03 -14.62
CA ALA A 181 11.07 -2.02 -15.51
C ALA A 181 11.19 -0.94 -16.61
N ARG A 182 11.76 0.23 -16.26
CA ARG A 182 11.99 1.34 -17.19
C ARG A 182 13.32 1.29 -17.94
N GLY A 183 14.16 0.26 -17.73
CA GLY A 183 15.48 0.15 -18.35
C GLY A 183 16.50 1.20 -17.88
N ILE A 184 16.30 1.80 -16.71
CA ILE A 184 17.13 2.87 -16.13
C ILE A 184 18.31 2.31 -15.31
N GLY A 185 18.31 1.00 -15.03
CA GLY A 185 19.39 0.32 -14.32
C GLY A 185 19.38 -1.19 -14.55
N ASP A 186 20.42 -1.86 -14.05
CA ASP A 186 20.52 -3.31 -14.08
C ASP A 186 19.50 -3.95 -13.11
N ALA A 187 19.08 -5.19 -13.42
CA ALA A 187 18.26 -5.96 -12.50
C ALA A 187 19.00 -6.14 -11.16
N PRO A 188 18.39 -5.84 -10.01
CA PRO A 188 18.99 -6.19 -8.74
C PRO A 188 19.09 -7.72 -8.64
N GLU A 189 20.14 -8.23 -7.99
CA GLU A 189 20.40 -9.68 -7.88
C GLU A 189 19.18 -10.45 -7.35
N SER A 190 18.49 -9.89 -6.34
CA SER A 190 17.29 -10.52 -5.79
C SER A 190 16.13 -10.59 -6.79
N LEU A 191 15.97 -9.64 -7.71
CA LEU A 191 14.94 -9.70 -8.74
C LEU A 191 15.31 -10.70 -9.85
N ALA A 192 16.60 -10.82 -10.18
CA ALA A 192 17.07 -11.78 -11.18
C ALA A 192 16.81 -13.25 -10.78
N GLU A 193 16.72 -13.52 -9.48
CA GLU A 193 16.36 -14.83 -8.93
C GLU A 193 14.87 -14.99 -8.61
N ALA A 194 14.11 -13.89 -8.64
CA ALA A 194 12.71 -13.87 -8.23
C ALA A 194 11.78 -14.50 -9.27
N SER A 195 10.63 -14.98 -8.82
CA SER A 195 9.51 -15.30 -9.72
C SER A 195 8.80 -14.02 -10.16
N VAL A 196 8.96 -13.63 -11.41
CA VAL A 196 8.33 -12.42 -11.96
C VAL A 196 7.23 -12.82 -12.94
N ASP A 197 6.01 -12.32 -12.75
CA ASP A 197 4.90 -12.55 -13.68
C ASP A 197 5.27 -12.06 -15.10
N ASP A 198 4.79 -12.78 -16.12
CA ASP A 198 4.90 -12.33 -17.50
C ASP A 198 4.30 -10.92 -17.62
N ASP A 199 4.90 -10.02 -18.41
CA ASP A 199 4.45 -8.64 -18.66
C ASP A 199 4.44 -7.62 -17.49
N VAL A 200 4.65 -8.02 -16.23
CA VAL A 200 4.54 -7.08 -15.09
C VAL A 200 5.46 -5.87 -15.19
N LEU A 201 6.69 -6.06 -15.68
CA LEU A 201 7.66 -4.98 -15.87
C LEU A 201 7.22 -4.02 -16.99
N GLU A 202 6.68 -4.57 -18.08
CA GLU A 202 6.13 -3.78 -19.19
C GLU A 202 4.94 -2.94 -18.71
N ARG A 203 4.07 -3.52 -17.88
CA ARG A 203 2.93 -2.81 -17.28
C ARG A 203 3.36 -1.70 -16.33
N ILE A 204 4.35 -1.96 -15.47
CA ILE A 204 4.91 -0.92 -14.58
C ILE A 204 5.44 0.26 -15.40
N ALA A 205 6.20 -0.01 -16.46
CA ALA A 205 6.69 1.04 -17.34
C ALA A 205 5.54 1.80 -18.02
N ALA A 206 4.56 1.08 -18.57
CA ALA A 206 3.40 1.67 -19.24
C ALA A 206 2.60 2.61 -18.31
N MET A 207 2.35 2.21 -17.06
CA MET A 207 1.65 3.05 -16.08
C MET A 207 2.38 4.35 -15.75
N LEU A 208 3.72 4.33 -15.76
CA LEU A 208 4.54 5.49 -15.43
C LEU A 208 4.76 6.44 -16.62
N ASP A 209 4.73 5.90 -17.84
CA ASP A 209 5.01 6.64 -19.07
C ASP A 209 3.74 7.11 -19.82
N GLN A 210 2.56 6.64 -19.42
CA GLN A 210 1.30 7.08 -20.03
C GLN A 210 0.93 8.53 -19.65
N SER A 211 0.28 9.24 -20.58
CA SER A 211 -0.33 10.54 -20.30
C SER A 211 -1.60 10.36 -19.45
N TRP A 212 -1.64 10.98 -18.28
CA TRP A 212 -2.78 10.89 -17.37
C TRP A 212 -3.75 12.08 -17.53
N PRO A 213 -5.05 11.91 -17.22
CA PRO A 213 -6.03 12.99 -17.28
C PRO A 213 -5.61 14.24 -16.48
N GLN A 214 -6.06 15.41 -16.94
CA GLN A 214 -5.88 16.71 -16.24
C GLN A 214 -4.42 17.11 -15.98
N ASP A 215 -3.49 16.71 -16.86
CA ASP A 215 -2.07 17.01 -16.76
C ASP A 215 -1.40 16.52 -15.45
N ALA A 216 -1.99 15.52 -14.81
CA ALA A 216 -1.49 15.01 -13.56
C ALA A 216 -0.26 14.11 -13.77
N SER A 217 0.66 14.12 -12.80
CA SER A 217 1.79 13.20 -12.82
C SER A 217 1.46 11.92 -12.04
N PRO A 218 1.79 10.75 -12.58
CA PRO A 218 1.76 9.54 -11.78
C PRO A 218 2.76 9.64 -10.63
N PHE A 219 2.49 8.98 -9.51
CA PHE A 219 3.48 8.75 -8.46
C PHE A 219 3.39 7.30 -7.97
N VAL A 220 4.51 6.79 -7.46
CA VAL A 220 4.59 5.44 -6.90
C VAL A 220 4.17 5.51 -5.44
N ALA A 221 3.04 4.88 -5.13
CA ALA A 221 2.55 4.72 -3.77
C ALA A 221 2.84 3.30 -3.28
N ALA A 222 3.07 3.14 -1.99
CA ALA A 222 3.37 1.84 -1.41
C ALA A 222 2.87 1.74 0.02
N ARG A 223 2.56 0.51 0.42
CA ARG A 223 2.05 0.23 1.75
C ARG A 223 2.51 -1.13 2.28
N TRP A 224 2.70 -1.19 3.60
CA TRP A 224 2.85 -2.45 4.34
C TRP A 224 1.47 -3.00 4.74
N PRO A 225 1.24 -4.32 4.70
CA PRO A 225 -0.09 -4.91 4.93
C PRO A 225 -0.73 -4.59 6.28
N SER A 226 0.02 -4.15 7.30
CA SER A 226 -0.50 -4.04 8.69
C SER A 226 -0.96 -2.66 9.17
N GLY A 227 -1.20 -1.66 8.31
CA GLY A 227 -1.71 -0.38 8.82
C GLY A 227 -2.22 0.62 7.79
N SER A 228 -3.31 1.31 8.17
CA SER A 228 -4.33 2.03 7.35
C SER A 228 -5.26 1.04 6.65
N ASP A 229 -6.52 1.28 6.29
CA ASP A 229 -7.35 0.36 5.47
C ASP A 229 -8.23 1.22 4.59
N ILE A 230 -7.56 2.14 3.90
CA ILE A 230 -8.23 3.07 3.02
C ILE A 230 -8.74 2.31 1.78
N CYS A 231 -8.17 1.13 1.45
CA CYS A 231 -8.39 0.43 0.18
C CYS A 231 -8.50 -1.10 0.21
N GLY A 232 -9.36 -1.62 1.10
CA GLY A 232 -10.13 -2.86 0.93
C GLY A 232 -9.54 -4.01 0.11
N GLY A 233 -8.33 -4.49 0.41
CA GLY A 233 -7.76 -5.70 -0.18
C GLY A 233 -8.35 -6.96 0.45
N GLY A 234 -9.63 -7.25 0.19
CA GLY A 234 -10.31 -8.44 0.69
C GLY A 234 -10.16 -9.64 -0.25
N ARG A 235 -9.19 -10.52 -0.02
CA ARG A 235 -9.39 -11.98 0.18
C ARG A 235 -8.08 -12.71 0.45
N ASP A 236 -8.16 -13.55 1.47
CA ASP A 236 -7.41 -14.78 1.70
C ASP A 236 -5.88 -14.72 1.69
N THR A 237 -5.31 -14.52 2.88
CA THR A 237 -3.96 -14.98 3.29
C THR A 237 -2.78 -14.45 2.46
N PHE A 238 -1.80 -13.79 3.08
CA PHE A 238 -0.44 -14.31 3.24
C PHE A 238 0.50 -13.24 3.82
N SER A 239 1.56 -13.76 4.43
CA SER A 239 2.75 -13.13 5.01
C SER A 239 3.17 -11.79 4.43
N GLY A 240 3.56 -10.82 5.27
CA GLY A 240 4.75 -9.97 5.09
C GLY A 240 5.07 -9.24 3.76
N ASP A 241 4.19 -9.25 2.77
CA ASP A 241 4.48 -8.83 1.39
C ASP A 241 4.34 -7.33 1.22
N LEU A 242 5.14 -6.76 0.31
CA LEU A 242 5.14 -5.34 -0.01
C LEU A 242 4.23 -5.08 -1.21
N ARG A 243 3.28 -4.16 -1.08
CA ARG A 243 2.43 -3.74 -2.20
C ARG A 243 2.77 -2.32 -2.64
N PHE A 244 2.90 -2.12 -3.95
CA PHE A 244 3.03 -0.79 -4.53
C PHE A 244 2.19 -0.65 -5.80
N TRP A 245 1.83 0.58 -6.14
CA TRP A 245 1.03 0.90 -7.31
C TRP A 245 1.33 2.31 -7.80
N VAL A 246 0.76 2.68 -8.95
CA VAL A 246 0.92 3.99 -9.57
C VAL A 246 -0.39 4.78 -9.42
N GLU A 247 -0.35 5.94 -8.77
CA GLU A 247 -1.51 6.80 -8.52
C GLU A 247 -1.43 8.13 -9.25
N ILE A 248 -2.60 8.74 -9.47
CA ILE A 248 -2.73 10.16 -9.82
C ILE A 248 -3.14 10.92 -8.55
N PRO A 249 -2.59 12.11 -8.27
CA PRO A 249 -3.12 12.98 -7.23
C PRO A 249 -4.52 13.48 -7.63
N ILE A 250 -5.55 12.78 -7.18
CA ILE A 250 -6.95 13.22 -7.22
C ILE A 250 -7.45 13.47 -5.80
N ASP A 251 -8.35 14.43 -5.61
CA ASP A 251 -8.91 14.75 -4.29
C ASP A 251 -9.81 13.60 -3.79
N GLY A 252 -9.25 12.68 -2.99
CA GLY A 252 -10.01 11.63 -2.29
C GLY A 252 -9.21 10.33 -2.10
N PRO A 253 -9.65 9.42 -1.20
CA PRO A 253 -9.08 8.08 -1.12
C PRO A 253 -9.48 7.28 -2.37
N PHE A 254 -8.54 7.11 -3.31
CA PHE A 254 -8.72 6.23 -4.44
C PHE A 254 -8.07 4.88 -4.15
N CYS A 255 -8.77 3.80 -4.45
CA CYS A 255 -8.26 2.46 -4.26
C CYS A 255 -7.82 1.90 -5.59
N PRO A 256 -6.54 1.53 -5.72
CA PRO A 256 -6.01 1.13 -7.00
C PRO A 256 -6.68 -0.17 -7.42
N ALA A 257 -7.37 -0.12 -8.55
CA ALA A 257 -7.86 -1.31 -9.22
C ALA A 257 -6.71 -2.19 -9.71
N GLN A 258 -5.48 -1.70 -9.82
CA GLN A 258 -4.31 -2.44 -10.27
C GLN A 258 -3.13 -2.17 -9.33
N TYR A 259 -2.44 -3.20 -8.86
CA TYR A 259 -1.26 -3.05 -8.02
C TYR A 259 -0.24 -4.15 -8.29
N VAL A 260 0.99 -3.93 -7.83
CA VAL A 260 2.08 -4.90 -7.88
C VAL A 260 2.30 -5.43 -6.48
N ASP A 261 2.21 -6.75 -6.33
CA ASP A 261 2.60 -7.46 -5.10
C ASP A 261 4.06 -7.90 -5.22
N VAL A 262 4.84 -7.59 -4.18
CA VAL A 262 6.25 -7.96 -4.05
C VAL A 262 6.41 -8.83 -2.81
N GLU A 263 6.64 -10.11 -3.02
CA GLU A 263 6.90 -11.06 -1.95
C GLU A 263 8.35 -10.90 -1.48
N LEU A 264 8.55 -10.62 -0.19
CA LEU A 264 9.88 -10.38 0.39
C LEU A 264 10.33 -11.59 1.21
N GLY A 265 11.41 -12.22 0.78
CA GLY A 265 12.08 -13.31 1.46
C GLY A 265 13.25 -12.85 2.33
N SER A 266 13.91 -13.84 2.91
CA SER A 266 15.12 -13.63 3.73
C SER A 266 16.33 -13.08 2.95
N ARG A 267 16.31 -13.12 1.61
CA ARG A 267 17.41 -12.69 0.73
C ARG A 267 17.04 -11.52 -0.20
N GLY A 268 15.84 -10.95 -0.06
CA GLY A 268 15.34 -9.88 -0.91
C GLY A 268 14.01 -10.23 -1.53
N ILE A 269 13.83 -9.95 -2.83
CA ILE A 269 12.60 -10.22 -3.57
C ILE A 269 12.51 -11.71 -3.89
N ASP A 270 11.42 -12.36 -3.49
CA ASP A 270 11.11 -13.76 -3.83
C ASP A 270 10.15 -13.83 -5.03
N ALA A 271 9.19 -12.91 -5.14
CA ALA A 271 8.27 -12.81 -6.29
C ALA A 271 7.80 -11.37 -6.57
N VAL A 272 7.47 -11.10 -7.83
CA VAL A 272 6.80 -9.86 -8.29
C VAL A 272 5.61 -10.25 -9.14
N ARG A 273 4.41 -9.92 -8.67
CA ARG A 273 3.15 -10.29 -9.31
C ARG A 273 2.35 -9.07 -9.69
N PHE A 274 1.77 -9.07 -10.88
CA PHE A 274 0.81 -8.04 -11.26
C PHE A 274 -0.57 -8.50 -10.83
N TRP A 275 -1.21 -7.71 -9.97
CA TRP A 275 -2.61 -7.89 -9.68
C TRP A 275 -3.42 -6.89 -10.47
N GLU A 276 -4.20 -7.44 -11.39
CA GLU A 276 -5.32 -6.77 -12.00
C GLU A 276 -6.53 -7.66 -11.77
N PRO A 277 -7.67 -7.12 -11.32
CA PRO A 277 -8.91 -7.85 -11.18
C PRO A 277 -9.29 -8.31 -12.59
N THR A 278 -8.97 -9.58 -12.88
CA THR A 278 -9.53 -10.29 -14.01
C THR A 278 -11.03 -10.32 -13.76
N THR A 279 -11.75 -9.47 -14.50
CA THR A 279 -13.12 -9.05 -14.21
C THR A 279 -13.28 -8.36 -12.85
N ILE A 280 -13.09 -7.04 -12.81
CA ILE A 280 -14.03 -6.18 -12.07
C ILE A 280 -15.38 -6.49 -12.72
N THR A 281 -16.15 -7.43 -12.15
CA THR A 281 -17.58 -7.36 -12.41
C THR A 281 -17.98 -5.96 -12.00
N THR A 282 -18.83 -5.31 -12.78
CA THR A 282 -19.37 -3.96 -12.53
C THR A 282 -19.92 -3.70 -11.11
N ASP A 283 -19.84 -4.68 -10.22
CA ASP A 283 -20.22 -4.70 -8.82
C ASP A 283 -19.18 -4.06 -7.87
N GLU A 284 -17.92 -3.87 -8.27
CA GLU A 284 -16.85 -3.29 -7.42
C GLU A 284 -16.29 -1.95 -7.91
N LEU A 285 -17.00 -1.26 -8.81
CA LEU A 285 -16.73 0.16 -9.06
C LEU A 285 -17.40 0.99 -7.96
N GLU A 286 -16.68 1.98 -7.41
CA GLU A 286 -17.26 2.99 -6.51
C GLU A 286 -18.60 3.53 -7.08
N PRO A 287 -19.60 3.79 -6.23
CA PRO A 287 -20.82 4.45 -6.68
C PRO A 287 -20.51 5.76 -7.39
N THR A 288 -21.40 6.22 -8.28
CA THR A 288 -21.28 7.57 -8.83
C THR A 288 -21.29 8.60 -7.68
N LEU A 289 -20.68 9.77 -7.89
CA LEU A 289 -20.54 10.78 -6.84
C LEU A 289 -21.90 11.16 -6.20
N GLU A 290 -22.95 11.23 -7.00
CA GLU A 290 -24.32 11.53 -6.56
C GLU A 290 -24.85 10.42 -5.63
N ARG A 291 -24.70 9.16 -6.04
CA ARG A 291 -25.15 8.00 -5.24
C ARG A 291 -24.34 7.87 -3.96
N LEU A 292 -23.02 8.07 -4.02
CA LEU A 292 -22.13 8.08 -2.85
C LEU A 292 -22.54 9.18 -1.87
N THR A 293 -22.79 10.38 -2.38
CA THR A 293 -23.23 11.53 -1.56
C THR A 293 -24.53 11.22 -0.84
N SER A 294 -25.53 10.69 -1.55
CA SER A 294 -26.83 10.32 -0.96
C SER A 294 -26.70 9.19 0.06
N ALA A 295 -25.88 8.18 -0.21
CA ALA A 295 -25.63 7.07 0.72
C ALA A 295 -24.94 7.54 2.01
N GLN A 296 -23.91 8.40 1.91
CA GLN A 296 -23.27 9.00 3.08
C GLN A 296 -24.22 9.92 3.86
N GLN A 297 -25.08 10.66 3.15
CA GLN A 297 -26.11 11.49 3.77
C GLN A 297 -27.17 10.64 4.48
N PHE A 298 -27.56 9.50 3.90
CA PHE A 298 -28.45 8.53 4.56
C PHE A 298 -27.85 8.04 5.88
N VAL A 299 -26.56 7.69 5.93
CA VAL A 299 -25.86 7.29 7.17
C VAL A 299 -25.89 8.41 8.22
N LYS A 300 -25.57 9.65 7.83
CA LYS A 300 -25.59 10.82 8.74
C LYS A 300 -27.01 11.10 9.26
N TRP A 301 -28.00 11.06 8.38
CA TRP A 301 -29.41 11.23 8.74
C TRP A 301 -29.91 10.14 9.68
N ALA A 302 -29.64 8.87 9.39
CA ALA A 302 -30.00 7.74 10.25
C ALA A 302 -29.44 7.93 11.67
N ARG A 303 -28.18 8.36 11.77
CA ARG A 303 -27.48 8.70 13.03
C ARG A 303 -27.96 10.00 13.68
N GLY A 304 -28.76 10.81 13.00
CA GLY A 304 -29.25 12.10 13.49
C GLY A 304 -28.19 13.21 13.51
N THR A 305 -27.12 13.06 12.73
CA THR A 305 -26.01 14.03 12.63
C THR A 305 -26.06 14.86 11.36
N GLY A 306 -27.04 14.65 10.48
CA GLY A 306 -27.23 15.39 9.24
C GLY A 306 -28.69 15.43 8.76
N PRO A 307 -28.97 16.23 7.73
CA PRO A 307 -30.31 16.31 7.12
C PRO A 307 -30.65 15.05 6.33
N ALA A 308 -31.94 14.78 6.14
CA ALA A 308 -32.42 13.71 5.29
C ALA A 308 -31.85 13.81 3.87
N PRO A 309 -31.44 12.69 3.25
CA PRO A 309 -31.11 12.66 1.82
C PRO A 309 -32.37 12.88 0.97
N ALA A 310 -32.18 13.06 -0.34
CA ALA A 310 -33.30 13.09 -1.26
C ALA A 310 -33.97 11.70 -1.34
N PHE A 311 -35.28 11.68 -1.14
CA PHE A 311 -36.10 10.48 -1.26
C PHE A 311 -37.16 10.68 -2.34
N ALA A 312 -37.58 9.58 -2.97
CA ALA A 312 -38.78 9.58 -3.80
C ALA A 312 -40.02 9.79 -2.92
N ASP A 313 -41.15 10.22 -3.52
CA ASP A 313 -42.44 10.41 -2.83
C ASP A 313 -42.86 9.20 -1.97
N ARG A 314 -42.41 8.00 -2.37
CA ARG A 314 -42.56 6.79 -1.61
C ARG A 314 -41.32 5.90 -1.76
N VAL A 315 -40.85 5.38 -0.64
CA VAL A 315 -39.69 4.48 -0.59
C VAL A 315 -40.15 3.08 -0.30
N ARG A 316 -39.66 2.11 -1.08
CA ARG A 316 -39.93 0.69 -0.82
C ARG A 316 -38.99 0.20 0.27
N VAL A 317 -39.54 -0.36 1.35
CA VAL A 317 -38.73 -1.01 2.40
C VAL A 317 -38.87 -2.52 2.29
N MET A 318 -37.74 -3.20 2.32
CA MET A 318 -37.60 -4.65 2.15
C MET A 318 -36.75 -5.20 3.31
N PHE A 319 -37.08 -6.39 3.76
CA PHE A 319 -36.30 -7.12 4.76
C PHE A 319 -35.96 -8.49 4.18
N LEU A 320 -34.68 -8.76 3.99
CA LEU A 320 -34.19 -9.99 3.34
C LEU A 320 -34.91 -10.22 2.00
N GLY A 321 -35.02 -9.15 1.20
CA GLY A 321 -35.63 -9.18 -0.15
C GLY A 321 -37.15 -9.12 -0.13
N GLY A 322 -37.76 -9.16 1.06
CA GLY A 322 -39.21 -9.16 1.23
C GLY A 322 -39.82 -10.56 1.37
N GLY A 323 -39.00 -11.62 1.28
CA GLY A 323 -39.46 -13.01 1.36
C GLY A 323 -39.61 -13.56 2.79
N ALA A 324 -38.80 -13.08 3.75
CA ALA A 324 -38.71 -13.69 5.07
C ALA A 324 -39.86 -13.31 6.03
N PHE A 325 -40.43 -12.10 5.90
CA PHE A 325 -41.41 -11.57 6.86
C PHE A 325 -42.71 -11.05 6.22
N GLY A 326 -42.88 -11.20 4.91
CA GLY A 326 -44.10 -10.79 4.18
C GLY A 326 -44.37 -9.28 4.14
N SER A 327 -43.62 -8.45 4.87
CA SER A 327 -43.74 -7.00 4.90
C SER A 327 -42.77 -6.34 3.93
N THR A 328 -43.20 -6.25 2.68
CA THR A 328 -42.66 -5.21 1.79
C THR A 328 -43.57 -3.98 1.93
N GLY A 329 -43.14 -3.02 2.73
CA GLY A 329 -43.88 -1.79 3.03
C GLY A 329 -43.53 -0.68 2.05
N TRP A 330 -44.45 0.26 1.87
CA TRP A 330 -44.11 1.56 1.31
C TRP A 330 -44.09 2.57 2.44
N VAL A 331 -43.05 3.40 2.46
CA VAL A 331 -42.93 4.55 3.33
C VAL A 331 -43.31 5.78 2.52
N ASP A 332 -44.44 6.37 2.87
CA ASP A 332 -44.97 7.57 2.19
C ASP A 332 -44.45 8.88 2.83
N ASP A 333 -43.73 8.79 3.97
CA ASP A 333 -43.02 9.90 4.62
C ASP A 333 -41.56 9.48 4.93
N PRO A 334 -40.69 9.41 3.90
CA PRO A 334 -39.35 8.83 4.03
C PRO A 334 -38.38 9.67 4.86
N GLU A 335 -38.68 10.95 5.12
CA GLU A 335 -37.87 11.78 6.02
C GLU A 335 -38.03 11.38 7.50
N GLY A 336 -39.12 10.67 7.83
CA GLY A 336 -39.38 10.15 9.16
C GLY A 336 -38.65 8.84 9.44
N ARG A 337 -37.58 8.89 10.23
CA ARG A 337 -36.79 7.70 10.66
C ARG A 337 -37.62 6.58 11.28
N GLY A 338 -38.77 6.89 11.88
CA GLY A 338 -39.63 5.92 12.55
C GLY A 338 -40.45 5.01 11.61
N TYR A 339 -40.47 5.28 10.31
CA TYR A 339 -41.33 4.57 9.36
C TYR A 339 -40.69 3.37 8.67
N TYR A 340 -39.42 3.08 8.97
CA TYR A 340 -38.64 2.01 8.36
C TYR A 340 -38.72 0.68 9.12
N SER A 341 -39.45 0.64 10.23
CA SER A 341 -39.53 -0.54 11.09
C SER A 341 -40.49 -1.61 10.54
N GLY A 342 -40.02 -2.85 10.51
CA GLY A 342 -40.80 -4.05 10.25
C GLY A 342 -41.38 -4.70 11.52
N CYS A 343 -41.06 -4.21 12.72
CA CYS A 343 -41.55 -4.78 13.97
C CYS A 343 -42.94 -4.24 14.34
N SER A 344 -43.87 -5.12 14.71
CA SER A 344 -45.14 -4.69 15.29
C SER A 344 -44.93 -4.14 16.71
N GLY A 345 -45.15 -2.85 16.91
CA GLY A 345 -45.18 -2.22 18.25
C GLY A 345 -43.81 -1.85 18.85
N LEU A 346 -42.72 -2.18 18.16
CA LEU A 346 -41.38 -1.65 18.45
C LEU A 346 -40.98 -0.76 17.27
N GLY A 347 -40.89 0.54 17.51
CA GLY A 347 -40.40 1.48 16.50
C GLY A 347 -38.90 1.68 16.58
N PHE A 348 -38.38 2.49 15.66
CA PHE A 348 -37.06 3.08 15.78
C PHE A 348 -36.82 3.67 17.19
N PRO A 349 -35.64 3.46 17.82
CA PRO A 349 -34.47 2.74 17.31
C PRO A 349 -34.39 1.28 17.80
N ASN A 350 -35.47 0.70 18.33
CA ASN A 350 -35.41 -0.54 19.11
C ASN A 350 -35.83 -1.80 18.34
N CYS A 351 -36.08 -1.68 17.03
CA CYS A 351 -36.45 -2.81 16.19
C CYS A 351 -35.20 -3.36 15.48
N GLY A 352 -34.99 -4.68 15.55
CA GLY A 352 -33.94 -5.37 14.79
C GLY A 352 -34.24 -5.51 13.29
N LEU A 353 -35.51 -5.41 12.91
CA LEU A 353 -35.99 -5.31 11.53
C LEU A 353 -36.23 -3.85 11.16
N ASP A 354 -35.18 -3.03 11.21
CA ASP A 354 -35.24 -1.63 10.84
C ASP A 354 -33.85 -1.19 10.31
N PRO A 355 -33.69 -0.98 8.99
CA PRO A 355 -32.39 -0.62 8.41
C PRO A 355 -31.86 0.72 8.94
N VAL A 356 -32.74 1.64 9.33
CA VAL A 356 -32.35 2.92 9.91
C VAL A 356 -31.88 2.72 11.35
N ALA A 357 -32.58 1.90 12.13
CA ALA A 357 -32.17 1.55 13.49
C ALA A 357 -30.83 0.81 13.50
N MET A 358 -30.56 -0.07 12.53
CA MET A 358 -29.27 -0.75 12.42
C MET A 358 -28.11 0.22 12.30
N ILE A 359 -28.18 1.17 11.36
CA ILE A 359 -27.13 2.19 11.18
C ILE A 359 -27.04 3.13 12.39
N TYR A 360 -28.17 3.44 13.02
CA TYR A 360 -28.21 4.28 14.21
C TYR A 360 -27.52 3.62 15.41
N ASN A 361 -27.74 2.31 15.61
CA ASN A 361 -27.19 1.57 16.74
C ASN A 361 -25.75 1.13 16.51
N TYR A 362 -25.38 0.79 15.27
CA TYR A 362 -24.00 0.46 14.93
C TYR A 362 -23.07 1.68 15.08
N LYS A 363 -22.09 1.56 15.98
CA LYS A 363 -21.16 2.66 16.32
C LYS A 363 -19.86 2.67 15.52
N GLY A 364 -19.60 1.61 14.76
CA GLY A 364 -18.41 1.52 13.90
C GLY A 364 -18.51 2.35 12.63
N VAL A 365 -17.54 2.16 11.74
CA VAL A 365 -17.51 2.80 10.41
C VAL A 365 -18.49 2.08 9.49
N VAL A 366 -19.29 2.85 8.74
CA VAL A 366 -20.19 2.31 7.72
C VAL A 366 -19.68 2.76 6.37
N VAL A 367 -19.40 1.81 5.49
CA VAL A 367 -18.79 2.05 4.18
C VAL A 367 -19.87 1.89 3.09
N PRO A 368 -20.06 2.91 2.24
CA PRO A 368 -20.88 2.79 1.04
C PRO A 368 -20.09 2.12 -0.09
N THR A 369 -20.62 1.03 -0.64
CA THR A 369 -20.05 0.28 -1.75
C THR A 369 -21.13 0.00 -2.79
N ARG A 370 -20.79 -0.07 -4.07
CA ARG A 370 -21.76 -0.42 -5.11
C ARG A 370 -22.23 -1.87 -4.96
N GLY A 371 -23.44 -2.14 -5.46
CA GLY A 371 -23.98 -3.48 -5.60
C GLY A 371 -24.56 -4.05 -4.30
N ARG A 372 -25.17 -5.23 -4.42
CA ARG A 372 -25.80 -5.97 -3.31
C ARG A 372 -24.76 -6.70 -2.46
N SER A 373 -25.08 -7.00 -1.20
CA SER A 373 -24.09 -7.64 -0.32
C SER A 373 -23.77 -9.05 -0.78
N VAL A 374 -22.48 -9.39 -0.77
CA VAL A 374 -21.99 -10.74 -1.06
C VAL A 374 -22.03 -11.61 0.21
N CYS A 375 -21.95 -10.99 1.38
CA CYS A 375 -21.77 -11.66 2.67
C CYS A 375 -23.07 -11.66 3.48
N ALA A 376 -23.79 -10.53 3.54
CA ALA A 376 -25.09 -10.42 4.19
C ALA A 376 -26.20 -10.82 3.21
N ASP A 377 -26.89 -11.94 3.43
CA ASP A 377 -27.97 -12.37 2.52
C ASP A 377 -29.09 -11.33 2.47
N GLY A 378 -29.23 -10.67 1.31
CA GLY A 378 -30.26 -9.69 1.04
C GLY A 378 -31.55 -10.27 0.46
N GLY A 379 -31.61 -11.58 0.20
CA GLY A 379 -32.78 -12.26 -0.38
C GLY A 379 -33.16 -11.82 -1.79
N GLU A 380 -34.19 -12.46 -2.35
CA GLU A 380 -34.74 -12.12 -3.66
C GLU A 380 -35.60 -10.85 -3.57
N VAL A 381 -35.19 -9.79 -4.29
CA VAL A 381 -35.91 -8.50 -4.32
C VAL A 381 -36.96 -8.46 -5.43
N PRO A 382 -38.02 -7.63 -5.33
CA PRO A 382 -39.01 -7.50 -6.39
C PRO A 382 -38.38 -7.12 -7.73
N LYS A 383 -38.97 -7.60 -8.83
CA LYS A 383 -38.47 -7.47 -10.21
C LYS A 383 -37.89 -6.09 -10.56
N ARG A 384 -38.57 -4.99 -10.22
CA ARG A 384 -38.10 -3.61 -10.48
C ARG A 384 -36.71 -3.33 -9.90
N PHE A 385 -36.42 -3.86 -8.72
CA PHE A 385 -35.15 -3.67 -8.03
C PHE A 385 -34.08 -4.65 -8.52
N ALA A 386 -34.49 -5.88 -8.88
CA ALA A 386 -33.62 -6.87 -9.49
C ALA A 386 -33.14 -6.46 -10.90
N GLU A 387 -33.96 -5.72 -11.65
CA GLU A 387 -33.65 -5.22 -13.00
C GLU A 387 -32.87 -3.88 -12.99
N ALA A 388 -32.51 -3.36 -11.81
CA ALA A 388 -31.73 -2.11 -11.64
C ALA A 388 -30.53 -2.31 -10.69
N PRO A 389 -29.61 -3.25 -10.98
CA PRO A 389 -28.44 -3.52 -10.12
C PRO A 389 -27.46 -2.35 -10.01
N GLU A 390 -27.40 -1.48 -11.03
CA GLU A 390 -26.54 -0.29 -11.07
C GLU A 390 -26.96 0.82 -10.10
N ASP A 391 -28.22 0.80 -9.65
CA ASP A 391 -28.75 1.77 -8.69
C ASP A 391 -28.41 1.40 -7.24
N VAL A 392 -27.87 0.20 -7.01
CA VAL A 392 -27.64 -0.31 -5.66
C VAL A 392 -26.36 0.26 -5.06
N VAL A 393 -26.50 0.88 -3.89
CA VAL A 393 -25.41 1.19 -2.96
C VAL A 393 -25.65 0.46 -1.65
N ARG A 394 -24.74 -0.42 -1.29
CA ARG A 394 -24.71 -1.13 -0.02
C ARG A 394 -23.98 -0.33 1.05
N LEU A 395 -24.54 -0.33 2.25
CA LEU A 395 -23.96 0.20 3.47
C LEU A 395 -23.69 -0.96 4.43
N GLU A 396 -22.44 -1.23 4.74
CA GLU A 396 -22.05 -2.29 5.68
C GLU A 396 -20.83 -1.89 6.49
N GLU A 397 -20.43 -2.74 7.43
CA GLU A 397 -19.14 -2.58 8.09
C GLU A 397 -18.00 -3.05 7.17
N PRO A 398 -16.81 -2.42 7.23
CA PRO A 398 -15.70 -2.75 6.33
C PRO A 398 -15.26 -4.22 6.42
N GLU A 399 -15.31 -4.81 7.61
CA GLU A 399 -14.78 -6.13 7.90
C GLU A 399 -15.70 -6.88 8.88
N PRO A 400 -16.77 -7.53 8.40
CA PRO A 400 -17.54 -8.42 9.26
C PRO A 400 -16.65 -9.60 9.67
N ALA A 401 -16.68 -9.97 10.95
CA ALA A 401 -15.86 -11.08 11.48
C ALA A 401 -16.12 -12.42 10.75
N ASP A 402 -17.36 -12.60 10.28
CA ASP A 402 -17.79 -13.69 9.42
C ASP A 402 -19.12 -13.31 8.72
N CYS A 403 -19.51 -14.06 7.68
CA CYS A 403 -20.77 -13.81 6.97
C CYS A 403 -22.04 -14.24 7.71
N GLU A 404 -21.93 -15.00 8.80
CA GLU A 404 -23.08 -15.37 9.62
C GLU A 404 -23.57 -14.18 10.45
N HIS A 405 -22.66 -13.28 10.83
CA HIS A 405 -22.94 -12.08 11.61
C HIS A 405 -22.91 -10.78 10.78
N ALA A 406 -22.54 -10.87 9.50
CA ALA A 406 -22.52 -9.73 8.60
C ALA A 406 -23.91 -9.11 8.45
N TRP A 407 -23.95 -7.79 8.38
CA TRP A 407 -25.16 -7.02 8.18
C TRP A 407 -24.94 -5.99 7.08
N ALA A 408 -26.00 -5.69 6.33
CA ALA A 408 -25.96 -4.65 5.31
C ALA A 408 -27.30 -3.94 5.16
N VAL A 409 -27.25 -2.70 4.71
CA VAL A 409 -28.40 -1.93 4.22
C VAL A 409 -28.16 -1.59 2.76
N GLU A 410 -28.99 -2.12 1.87
CA GLU A 410 -28.91 -1.88 0.43
C GLU A 410 -29.87 -0.75 0.05
N LEU A 411 -29.35 0.31 -0.56
CA LEU A 411 -30.10 1.47 -1.03
C LEU A 411 -30.21 1.41 -2.55
N TRP A 412 -31.41 1.59 -3.10
CA TRP A 412 -31.58 1.86 -4.53
C TRP A 412 -31.68 3.37 -4.72
N ILE A 413 -30.70 3.92 -5.43
CA ILE A 413 -30.49 5.34 -5.64
C ILE A 413 -30.41 5.57 -7.15
N ASP A 414 -31.30 6.41 -7.68
CA ASP A 414 -31.27 6.74 -9.11
C ASP A 414 -30.07 7.65 -9.47
N ALA A 415 -29.94 7.97 -10.75
CA ALA A 415 -28.83 8.77 -11.27
C ALA A 415 -28.78 10.20 -10.70
N ASP A 416 -29.91 10.74 -10.22
CA ASP A 416 -30.00 12.08 -9.62
C ASP A 416 -29.76 12.05 -8.10
N GLY A 417 -29.44 10.87 -7.54
CA GLY A 417 -29.18 10.69 -6.12
C GLY A 417 -30.45 10.50 -5.26
N VAL A 418 -31.60 10.22 -5.87
CA VAL A 418 -32.87 10.05 -5.15
C VAL A 418 -33.04 8.59 -4.71
N ILE A 419 -33.23 8.38 -3.41
CA ILE A 419 -33.42 7.05 -2.83
C ILE A 419 -34.88 6.61 -3.01
N TYR A 420 -35.10 5.47 -3.65
CA TYR A 420 -36.44 4.92 -3.90
C TYR A 420 -36.66 3.50 -3.35
N GLY A 421 -35.60 2.85 -2.87
CA GLY A 421 -35.68 1.54 -2.23
C GLY A 421 -34.65 1.38 -1.12
N VAL A 422 -35.02 0.65 -0.07
CA VAL A 422 -34.14 0.28 1.04
C VAL A 422 -34.40 -1.19 1.38
N ASN A 423 -33.35 -2.00 1.42
CA ASN A 423 -33.39 -3.38 1.87
C ASN A 423 -32.46 -3.57 3.06
N GLN A 424 -32.93 -4.29 4.06
CA GLN A 424 -32.09 -4.82 5.13
C GLN A 424 -31.63 -6.22 4.75
N ALA A 425 -30.32 -6.48 4.82
CA ALA A 425 -29.67 -7.73 4.48
C ALA A 425 -28.86 -8.30 5.65
N GLY A 426 -28.77 -9.62 5.74
CA GLY A 426 -27.98 -10.34 6.74
C GLY A 426 -28.53 -10.29 8.17
N ALA A 427 -27.61 -10.38 9.13
CA ALA A 427 -27.91 -10.54 10.54
C ALA A 427 -28.62 -9.32 11.15
N PHE A 428 -29.47 -9.58 12.14
CA PHE A 428 -30.05 -8.56 13.00
C PHE A 428 -29.07 -8.19 14.09
N LEU A 429 -28.89 -6.90 14.37
CA LEU A 429 -28.23 -6.49 15.60
C LEU A 429 -29.12 -6.93 16.78
N GLN A 430 -28.64 -7.88 17.58
CA GLN A 430 -29.29 -8.26 18.83
C GLN A 430 -29.06 -7.12 19.83
N TYR A 431 -30.14 -6.58 20.39
CA TYR A 431 -30.12 -5.48 21.37
C TYR A 431 -30.28 -6.00 22.80
#